data_AF-A0A963C5E8-F1
#
_entry.id   AF-A0A963C5E8-F1
#
_cell.length_a   1.000
_cell.length_b   1.000
_cell.length_c   1.000
_cell.angle_alpha   90.00
_cell.angle_beta   90.00
_cell.angle_gamma   90.00
#
_symmetry.space_group_name_H-M   'P 1'
#
loop_
_entity.id
_entity.type
_entity.pdbx_description
1 polymer ?
#
loop_
_entity_poly.entity_id
_entity_poly.type
_entity_poly.pdbx_seq_one_letter_code
_entity_poly.pdbx_strand_id
1 'polypeptide(L)'
;KTFWGWNDIWLHPDFRAWNIEEYLPRVTCPVLALQGEDDEYGTPAQVEAIRRQAAGEVEVLMLADCRHSPHKDQPQATLESMAGFIERIS
;
A
#
# COMPACT_ATOMS: atom_id res chain seq x y z
N LYS A 1 24.56 4.56 12.17
CA LYS A 1 23.51 4.60 13.22
C LYS A 1 22.17 4.74 12.52
N THR A 2 21.62 3.63 12.05
CA THR A 2 20.37 3.62 11.28
C THR A 2 19.21 3.16 12.16
N PHE A 3 19.45 2.18 13.03
CA PHE A 3 18.47 1.65 13.99
C PHE A 3 17.73 2.72 14.81
N TRP A 4 18.46 3.62 15.49
CA TRP A 4 17.85 4.67 16.32
C TRP A 4 17.04 5.70 15.53
N GLY A 5 17.35 5.91 14.25
CA GLY A 5 16.64 6.89 13.43
C GLY A 5 15.16 6.57 13.23
N TRP A 6 14.83 5.31 12.95
CA TRP A 6 13.44 4.87 12.79
C TRP A 6 12.81 4.42 14.11
N ASN A 7 13.58 3.76 14.97
CA ASN A 7 13.09 3.30 16.27
C ASN A 7 12.56 4.46 17.12
N ASP A 8 13.32 5.55 17.21
CA ASP A 8 12.95 6.67 18.08
C ASP A 8 11.73 7.41 17.53
N ILE A 9 11.55 7.45 16.19
CA ILE A 9 10.36 8.01 15.55
C ILE A 9 9.13 7.17 15.89
N TRP A 10 9.20 5.84 15.74
CA TRP A 10 8.07 4.96 16.03
C TRP A 10 7.67 4.95 17.51
N LEU A 11 8.63 5.16 18.40
CA LEU A 11 8.39 5.25 19.84
C LEU A 11 8.04 6.67 20.31
N HIS A 12 8.14 7.69 19.43
CA HIS A 12 7.79 9.05 19.80
C HIS A 12 6.28 9.15 20.05
N PRO A 13 5.82 9.81 21.14
CA PRO A 13 4.39 9.90 21.47
C PRO A 13 3.51 10.44 20.33
N ASP A 14 4.04 11.41 19.56
CA ASP A 14 3.32 12.03 18.44
C ASP A 14 3.10 11.08 17.26
N PHE A 15 3.88 9.99 17.15
CA PHE A 15 3.73 9.03 16.07
C PHE A 15 2.33 8.38 16.07
N ARG A 16 1.72 8.24 17.25
CA ARG A 16 0.35 7.72 17.37
C ARG A 16 -0.69 8.60 16.68
N ALA A 17 -0.45 9.90 16.58
CA ALA A 17 -1.33 10.86 15.92
C ALA A 17 -0.94 11.11 14.45
N TRP A 18 0.17 10.56 13.99
CA TRP A 18 0.65 10.76 12.64
C TRP A 18 -0.23 10.05 11.61
N ASN A 19 -0.63 10.76 10.56
CA ASN A 19 -1.38 10.21 9.43
C ASN A 19 -0.99 10.97 8.15
N ILE A 20 -0.78 10.24 7.05
CA ILE A 20 -0.37 10.79 5.74
C ILE A 20 -1.54 10.96 4.75
N GLU A 21 -2.75 10.58 5.13
CA GLU A 21 -3.93 10.56 4.25
C GLU A 21 -4.27 11.95 3.67
N GLU A 22 -3.87 13.04 4.33
CA GLU A 22 -4.08 14.41 3.84
C GLU A 22 -3.45 14.67 2.44
N TYR A 23 -2.46 13.86 2.04
CA TYR A 23 -1.80 13.97 0.75
C TYR A 23 -2.49 13.16 -0.36
N LEU A 24 -3.33 12.17 -0.01
CA LEU A 24 -4.00 11.29 -0.98
C LEU A 24 -4.80 12.05 -2.04
N PRO A 25 -5.57 13.12 -1.72
CA PRO A 25 -6.32 13.87 -2.72
C PRO A 25 -5.48 14.50 -3.84
N ARG A 26 -4.15 14.57 -3.69
CA ARG A 26 -3.24 15.08 -4.73
C ARG A 26 -2.73 13.99 -5.68
N VAL A 27 -3.00 12.72 -5.40
CA VAL A 27 -2.63 11.59 -6.27
C VAL A 27 -3.67 11.49 -7.38
N THR A 28 -3.34 11.98 -8.58
CA THR A 28 -4.26 12.04 -9.73
C THR A 28 -3.99 10.99 -10.79
N CYS A 29 -2.84 10.31 -10.74
CA CYS A 29 -2.55 9.23 -11.67
C CYS A 29 -3.33 7.96 -11.28
N PRO A 30 -3.59 7.04 -12.23
CA PRO A 30 -4.10 5.71 -11.90
C PRO A 30 -3.19 5.00 -10.88
N VAL A 31 -3.77 4.25 -9.95
CA VAL A 31 -3.06 3.50 -8.91
C VAL A 31 -3.54 2.05 -8.87
N LEU A 32 -2.60 1.12 -8.85
CA LEU A 32 -2.83 -0.26 -8.42
C LEU A 32 -2.27 -0.43 -7.00
N ALA A 33 -3.12 -0.70 -6.03
CA ALA A 33 -2.75 -1.01 -4.66
C ALA A 33 -2.86 -2.53 -4.42
N LEU A 34 -1.72 -3.17 -4.16
CA LEU A 34 -1.61 -4.61 -3.90
C LEU A 34 -1.33 -4.84 -2.41
N GLN A 35 -2.08 -5.73 -1.77
CA GLN A 35 -1.82 -6.13 -0.39
C GLN A 35 -2.15 -7.61 -0.19
N GLY A 36 -1.37 -8.29 0.65
CA GLY A 36 -1.73 -9.62 1.14
C GLY A 36 -2.87 -9.55 2.16
N GLU A 37 -3.74 -10.56 2.15
CA GLU A 37 -4.80 -10.70 3.17
C GLU A 37 -4.23 -11.03 4.56
N ASP A 38 -3.06 -11.67 4.62
CA ASP A 38 -2.36 -12.07 5.84
C ASP A 38 -1.22 -11.11 6.21
N ASP A 39 -1.26 -9.85 5.74
CA ASP A 39 -0.26 -8.83 6.07
C ASP A 39 -0.28 -8.49 7.58
N GLU A 40 0.88 -8.65 8.23
CA GLU A 40 1.02 -8.46 9.68
C GLU A 40 1.31 -7.01 10.08
N TYR A 41 1.58 -6.15 9.10
CA TYR A 41 1.85 -4.72 9.31
C TYR A 41 0.75 -3.83 8.71
N GLY A 42 0.11 -4.31 7.65
CA GLY A 42 -0.97 -3.64 6.93
C GLY A 42 -2.35 -4.08 7.40
N THR A 43 -3.36 -3.26 7.12
CA THR A 43 -4.77 -3.66 7.28
C THR A 43 -5.55 -3.28 6.03
N PRO A 44 -6.65 -3.97 5.68
CA PRO A 44 -7.47 -3.60 4.53
C PRO A 44 -7.96 -2.14 4.56
N ALA A 45 -8.04 -1.53 5.76
CA ALA A 45 -8.41 -0.13 5.91
C ALA A 45 -7.42 0.84 5.24
N GLN A 46 -6.15 0.46 5.10
CA GLN A 46 -5.12 1.31 4.47
C GLN A 46 -5.32 1.41 2.96
N VAL A 47 -5.44 0.27 2.26
CA VAL A 47 -5.71 0.27 0.80
C VAL A 47 -7.08 0.87 0.48
N GLU A 48 -8.05 0.67 1.35
CA GLU A 48 -9.36 1.29 1.22
C GLU A 48 -9.30 2.82 1.43
N ALA A 49 -8.47 3.31 2.35
CA ALA A 49 -8.24 4.75 2.52
C ALA A 49 -7.63 5.38 1.25
N ILE A 50 -6.67 4.70 0.61
CA ILE A 50 -6.10 5.10 -0.69
C ILE A 50 -7.21 5.18 -1.74
N ARG A 51 -7.99 4.11 -1.88
CA ARG A 51 -9.08 4.02 -2.87
C ARG A 51 -10.12 5.12 -2.71
N ARG A 52 -10.46 5.51 -1.47
CA ARG A 52 -11.47 6.52 -1.18
C ARG A 52 -10.99 7.96 -1.37
N GLN A 53 -9.70 8.22 -1.18
CA GLN A 53 -9.19 9.59 -1.06
C GLN A 53 -8.28 10.03 -2.19
N ALA A 54 -7.68 9.10 -2.94
CA ALA A 54 -6.97 9.45 -4.16
C ALA A 54 -7.93 10.10 -5.17
N ALA A 55 -7.45 11.10 -5.90
CA ALA A 55 -8.23 11.76 -6.96
C ALA A 55 -8.22 10.98 -8.27
N GLY A 56 -7.17 10.18 -8.52
CA GLY A 56 -7.07 9.25 -9.65
C GLY A 56 -7.86 7.97 -9.42
N GLU A 57 -8.04 7.19 -10.49
CA GLU A 57 -8.65 5.86 -10.37
C GLU A 57 -7.75 4.92 -9.57
N VAL A 58 -8.34 4.19 -8.62
CA VAL A 58 -7.62 3.23 -7.78
C VAL A 58 -8.23 1.85 -7.93
N GLU A 59 -7.39 0.91 -8.36
CA GLU A 59 -7.66 -0.52 -8.31
C GLU A 59 -7.00 -1.10 -7.05
N VAL A 60 -7.76 -1.89 -6.29
CA VAL A 60 -7.26 -2.60 -5.11
C VAL A 60 -7.32 -4.09 -5.39
N LEU A 61 -6.20 -4.78 -5.20
CA LEU A 61 -6.14 -6.23 -5.26
C LEU A 61 -5.61 -6.78 -3.93
N MET A 62 -6.49 -7.50 -3.24
CA MET A 62 -6.16 -8.31 -2.07
C MET A 62 -5.77 -9.70 -2.53
N LEU A 63 -4.61 -10.19 -2.10
CA LEU A 63 -4.11 -11.52 -2.43
C LEU A 63 -4.33 -12.45 -1.23
N ALA A 64 -5.17 -13.47 -1.42
CA ALA A 64 -5.36 -14.55 -0.44
C ALA A 64 -4.08 -15.37 -0.26
N ASP A 65 -3.83 -15.91 0.93
CA ASP A 65 -2.61 -16.67 1.26
C ASP A 65 -1.30 -15.88 0.96
N CYS A 66 -1.30 -14.58 1.28
CA CYS A 66 -0.19 -13.67 1.02
C CYS A 66 0.01 -12.75 2.21
N ARG A 67 1.27 -12.57 2.63
CA ARG A 67 1.64 -11.70 3.76
C ARG A 67 2.06 -10.34 3.23
N HIS A 68 2.89 -9.63 4.01
CA HIS A 68 3.33 -8.27 3.70
C HIS A 68 4.11 -8.08 2.38
N SER A 69 4.68 -9.14 1.80
CA SER A 69 5.53 -9.02 0.60
C SER A 69 4.95 -9.78 -0.60
N PRO A 70 3.90 -9.27 -1.27
CA PRO A 70 3.31 -9.89 -2.46
C PRO A 70 4.30 -10.33 -3.54
N HIS A 71 5.27 -9.49 -3.86
CA HIS A 71 6.30 -9.79 -4.87
C HIS A 71 7.23 -10.97 -4.49
N LYS A 72 7.25 -11.38 -3.21
CA LYS A 72 8.01 -12.56 -2.73
C LYS A 72 7.10 -13.76 -2.53
N ASP A 73 5.95 -13.55 -1.90
CA ASP A 73 5.02 -14.62 -1.55
C ASP A 73 4.27 -15.14 -2.77
N GLN A 74 3.85 -14.24 -3.66
CA GLN A 74 3.14 -14.54 -4.91
C GLN A 74 3.71 -13.74 -6.09
N PRO A 75 4.95 -14.06 -6.54
CA PRO A 75 5.63 -13.29 -7.58
C PRO A 75 4.85 -13.26 -8.91
N GLN A 76 4.26 -14.38 -9.31
CA GLN A 76 3.53 -14.49 -10.57
C GLN A 76 2.26 -13.62 -10.56
N ALA A 77 1.40 -13.79 -9.55
CA ALA A 77 0.17 -12.99 -9.43
C ALA A 77 0.47 -11.49 -9.35
N THR A 78 1.53 -11.11 -8.64
CA THR A 78 2.00 -9.72 -8.58
C THR A 78 2.40 -9.20 -9.97
N LEU A 79 3.24 -9.94 -10.69
CA LEU A 79 3.71 -9.53 -12.03
C LEU A 79 2.57 -9.45 -13.05
N GLU A 80 1.66 -10.43 -13.06
CA GLU A 80 0.50 -10.45 -13.97
C GLU A 80 -0.42 -9.25 -13.71
N SER A 81 -0.69 -8.95 -12.44
CA SER A 81 -1.52 -7.80 -12.05
C SER A 81 -0.89 -6.47 -12.47
N MET A 82 0.43 -6.32 -12.24
CA MET A 82 1.18 -5.13 -12.64
C MET A 82 1.21 -4.97 -14.16
N ALA A 83 1.51 -6.03 -14.90
CA ALA A 83 1.57 -6.00 -16.37
C ALA A 83 0.20 -5.64 -16.96
N GLY A 84 -0.86 -6.29 -16.50
CA GLY A 84 -2.22 -6.02 -16.96
C GLY A 84 -2.69 -4.60 -16.62
N PHE A 85 -2.31 -4.08 -15.46
CA PHE A 85 -2.59 -2.68 -15.11
C PHE A 85 -1.87 -1.70 -16.03
N ILE A 86 -0.56 -1.90 -16.25
CA ILE A 86 0.25 -1.04 -17.13
C ILE A 86 -0.30 -1.05 -18.56
N GLU A 87 -0.67 -2.22 -19.09
CA GLU A 87 -1.26 -2.34 -20.43
C GLU A 87 -2.58 -1.55 -20.57
N ARG A 88 -3.42 -1.52 -19.52
CA ARG A 88 -4.68 -0.76 -19.54
C ARG A 88 -4.50 0.76 -19.51
N ILE A 89 -3.41 1.26 -18.92
CA ILE A 89 -3.18 2.70 -18.72
C ILE A 89 -2.15 3.32 -19.67
N SER A 90 -1.47 2.49 -20.47
CA SER A 90 -0.51 2.92 -21.51
C SER A 90 -1.23 3.25 -22.81
#